data_AF-A0A940GTT7-F1
#
_entry.id   AF-A0A940GTT7-F1
#
_cell.length_a   1.000
_cell.length_b   1.000
_cell.length_c   1.000
_cell.angle_alpha   90.00
_cell.angle_beta   90.00
_cell.angle_gamma   90.00
#
_symmetry.space_group_name_H-M   'P 1'
#
loop_
_entity.id
_entity.type
_entity.pdbx_description
1 polymer ?
#
loop_
_entity_poly.entity_id
_entity_poly.type
_entity_poly.pdbx_seq_one_letter_code
_entity_poly.pdbx_strand_id
1 'polypeptide(L)'
;MTGEDIRLLLIGIGTAVLLVFVYLRFFTHEEPTPAHGPGFSDTPLPDRRICLLVSGSSEAELMKILGHFRALYDVEVDIAPLQGSAGVFRASFPDGISPKILALLVNFLAYPDEECEVKSHDARALARLSLCPECGIPDAGMEGRMASLYVPDGDTEYDLVYLRVDGGGAFRIPFTDMRWHPAPAARWPTRLDGLAALSP
;
A
#
# COMPACT_ATOMS: atom_id res chain seq x y z
N MET A 1 -32.32 20.65 -31.57
CA MET A 1 -31.56 19.60 -30.88
C MET A 1 -31.49 18.41 -31.81
N THR A 2 -30.31 18.15 -32.33
CA THR A 2 -30.03 16.97 -33.15
C THR A 2 -29.66 15.80 -32.24
N GLY A 3 -29.65 14.57 -32.76
CA GLY A 3 -29.32 13.36 -31.98
C GLY A 3 -27.90 13.35 -31.38
N GLU A 4 -27.00 14.19 -31.88
CA GLU A 4 -25.64 14.38 -31.32
C GLU A 4 -25.64 15.23 -30.05
N ASP A 5 -26.50 16.25 -29.94
CA ASP A 5 -26.61 17.11 -28.75
C ASP A 5 -27.03 16.30 -27.51
N ILE A 6 -27.87 15.29 -27.70
CA ILE A 6 -28.37 14.42 -26.63
C ILE A 6 -27.27 13.47 -26.13
N ARG A 7 -26.37 13.01 -27.02
CA ARG A 7 -25.26 12.11 -26.66
C ARG A 7 -24.17 12.81 -25.86
N LEU A 8 -23.82 14.04 -26.22
CA LEU A 8 -22.85 14.86 -25.47
C LEU A 8 -23.37 15.23 -24.07
N LEU A 9 -24.67 15.53 -23.95
CA LEU A 9 -25.30 15.81 -22.65
C LEU A 9 -25.30 14.57 -21.74
N LEU A 10 -25.61 13.39 -22.29
CA LEU A 10 -25.63 12.13 -21.53
C LEU A 10 -24.22 11.70 -21.05
N ILE A 11 -23.18 11.92 -21.86
CA ILE A 11 -21.79 11.66 -21.45
C ILE A 11 -21.39 12.63 -20.32
N GLY A 12 -21.68 13.92 -20.46
CA GLY A 12 -21.37 14.92 -19.43
C GLY A 12 -22.07 14.65 -18.09
N ILE A 13 -23.34 14.23 -18.12
CA ILE A 13 -24.09 13.84 -16.91
C ILE A 13 -23.53 12.55 -16.32
N GLY A 14 -23.16 11.56 -17.14
CA GLY A 14 -22.52 10.32 -16.69
C GLY A 14 -21.19 10.57 -15.97
N THR A 15 -20.33 11.43 -16.51
CA THR A 15 -19.05 11.78 -15.89
C THR A 15 -19.25 12.58 -14.60
N ALA A 16 -20.20 13.52 -14.57
CA ALA A 16 -20.51 14.29 -13.36
C ALA A 16 -21.09 13.41 -12.24
N VAL A 17 -21.96 12.45 -12.57
CA VAL A 17 -22.50 11.50 -11.60
C VAL A 17 -21.43 10.55 -11.09
N LEU A 18 -20.52 10.09 -11.95
CA LEU A 18 -19.37 9.27 -11.55
C LEU A 18 -18.44 10.04 -10.59
N LEU A 19 -18.10 11.28 -10.91
CA LEU A 19 -17.28 12.13 -10.04
C LEU A 19 -17.97 12.43 -8.70
N VAL A 20 -19.29 12.65 -8.70
CA VAL A 20 -20.07 12.84 -7.46
C VAL A 20 -20.17 11.55 -6.66
N PHE A 21 -20.26 10.37 -7.29
CA PHE A 21 -20.30 9.09 -6.58
C PHE A 21 -18.92 8.73 -5.98
N VAL A 22 -17.85 9.00 -6.72
CA VAL A 22 -16.47 8.91 -6.23
C VAL A 22 -16.30 9.88 -5.05
N TYR A 23 -16.70 11.15 -5.21
CA TYR A 23 -16.59 12.19 -4.18
C TYR A 23 -17.45 11.91 -2.93
N LEU A 24 -18.66 11.38 -3.08
CA LEU A 24 -19.56 11.07 -1.95
C LEU A 24 -19.17 9.76 -1.24
N ARG A 25 -18.52 8.81 -1.90
CA ARG A 25 -17.95 7.62 -1.24
C ARG A 25 -16.72 7.95 -0.38
N PHE A 26 -15.97 9.02 -0.71
CA PHE A 26 -14.87 9.50 0.12
C PHE A 26 -15.29 10.13 1.47
N PHE A 27 -16.59 10.43 1.68
CA PHE A 27 -17.06 11.22 2.83
C PHE A 27 -17.99 10.46 3.79
N THR A 28 -18.00 9.12 3.80
CA THR A 28 -18.54 8.39 4.95
C THR A 28 -17.57 8.49 6.11
N HIS A 29 -17.70 9.60 6.84
CA HIS A 29 -16.95 10.00 8.02
C HIS A 29 -16.96 8.91 9.11
N GLU A 30 -15.84 8.21 9.26
CA GLU A 30 -15.34 8.01 10.61
C GLU A 30 -14.89 9.38 11.15
N GLU A 31 -15.15 9.65 12.43
CA GLU A 31 -14.62 10.86 13.06
C GLU A 31 -13.10 10.93 12.86
N PRO A 32 -12.53 12.08 12.50
CA PRO A 32 -11.10 12.21 12.27
C PRO A 32 -10.36 11.91 13.57
N THR A 33 -9.86 10.69 13.72
CA THR A 33 -8.89 10.36 14.76
C THR A 33 -7.70 11.29 14.57
N PRO A 34 -7.28 12.06 15.59
CA PRO A 34 -6.18 13.00 15.42
C PRO A 34 -4.95 12.27 14.86
N ALA A 35 -4.43 12.79 13.76
CA ALA A 35 -3.18 12.34 13.18
C ALA A 35 -2.05 12.56 14.18
N HIS A 36 -1.11 11.62 14.28
CA HIS A 36 0.08 11.75 15.10
C HIS A 36 1.34 11.73 14.21
N GLY A 37 2.33 12.54 14.59
CA GLY A 37 3.62 12.62 13.89
C GLY A 37 3.63 13.49 12.63
N PRO A 38 4.83 13.71 12.04
CA PRO A 38 5.01 14.60 10.89
C PRO A 38 4.53 14.02 9.55
N GLY A 39 4.20 12.73 9.50
CA GLY A 39 3.91 11.99 8.26
C GLY A 39 5.16 11.41 7.61
N PHE A 40 4.99 10.54 6.62
CA PHE A 40 6.12 9.92 5.91
C PHE A 40 6.97 10.93 5.14
N SER A 41 8.28 10.79 5.26
CA SER A 41 9.26 11.55 4.49
C SER A 41 9.41 10.99 3.07
N ASP A 42 9.83 11.83 2.14
CA ASP A 42 10.27 11.41 0.80
C ASP A 42 11.72 10.91 0.78
N THR A 43 12.47 11.02 1.90
CA THR A 43 13.83 10.50 2.01
C THR A 43 13.85 8.98 1.86
N PRO A 44 14.63 8.42 0.90
CA PRO A 44 14.72 6.99 0.71
C PRO A 44 15.32 6.26 1.92
N LEU A 45 14.70 5.16 2.32
CA LEU A 45 15.29 4.20 3.24
C LEU A 45 16.20 3.24 2.46
N PRO A 46 17.38 2.88 3.01
CA PRO A 46 18.24 1.88 2.39
C PRO A 46 17.59 0.49 2.43
N ASP A 47 17.80 -0.32 1.39
CA ASP A 47 17.24 -1.68 1.23
C ASP A 47 17.33 -2.54 2.50
N ARG A 48 18.48 -2.52 3.18
CA ARG A 48 18.73 -3.30 4.40
C ARG A 48 17.75 -3.06 5.56
N ARG A 49 17.01 -1.94 5.53
CA ARG A 49 15.98 -1.62 6.53
C ARG A 49 14.61 -2.19 6.17
N ILE A 50 14.45 -2.76 4.98
CA ILE A 50 13.18 -3.17 4.41
C ILE A 50 13.24 -4.64 3.97
N CYS A 51 12.16 -5.35 4.24
CA CYS A 51 11.89 -6.67 3.68
C CYS A 51 10.46 -6.66 3.15
N LEU A 52 10.29 -6.48 1.85
CA LEU A 52 8.99 -6.63 1.19
C LEU A 52 8.87 -8.06 0.66
N LEU A 53 7.88 -8.78 1.17
CA LEU A 53 7.52 -10.11 0.71
C LEU A 53 6.20 -10.06 -0.04
N VAL A 54 6.15 -10.78 -1.16
CA VAL A 54 4.97 -10.85 -2.02
C VAL A 54 4.63 -12.31 -2.31
N SER A 55 3.34 -12.66 -2.28
CA SER A 55 2.87 -14.01 -2.60
C SER A 55 1.52 -13.96 -3.32
N GLY A 56 1.08 -15.09 -3.86
CA GLY A 56 -0.25 -15.20 -4.49
C GLY A 56 -0.31 -14.74 -5.94
N SER A 57 0.82 -14.32 -6.52
CA SER A 57 0.95 -14.01 -7.95
C SER A 57 2.13 -14.76 -8.55
N SER A 58 2.03 -15.04 -9.85
CA SER A 58 3.17 -15.53 -10.61
C SER A 58 4.23 -14.45 -10.81
N GLU A 59 5.48 -14.84 -11.07
CA GLU A 59 6.57 -13.90 -11.35
C GLU A 59 6.23 -12.98 -12.53
N ALA A 60 5.62 -13.52 -13.58
CA ALA A 60 5.22 -12.75 -14.76
C ALA A 60 4.17 -11.67 -14.44
N GLU A 61 3.20 -11.98 -13.57
CA GLU A 61 2.21 -10.99 -13.11
C GLU A 61 2.86 -9.92 -12.23
N LEU A 62 3.72 -10.32 -11.30
CA LEU A 62 4.45 -9.36 -10.46
C LEU A 62 5.32 -8.43 -11.30
N MET A 63 6.00 -8.95 -12.33
CA MET A 63 6.81 -8.13 -13.23
C MET A 63 5.97 -7.09 -13.99
N LYS A 64 4.72 -7.41 -14.37
CA LYS A 64 3.80 -6.45 -14.97
C LYS A 64 3.36 -5.38 -13.98
N ILE A 65 2.87 -5.79 -12.80
CA ILE A 65 2.42 -4.88 -11.73
C ILE A 65 3.56 -3.92 -11.38
N LEU A 66 4.75 -4.46 -11.13
CA LEU A 66 5.92 -3.66 -10.80
C LEU A 66 6.33 -2.79 -11.98
N GLY A 67 6.29 -3.27 -13.22
CA GLY A 67 6.55 -2.45 -14.41
C GLY A 67 5.67 -1.20 -14.47
N HIS A 68 4.37 -1.33 -14.19
CA HIS A 68 3.45 -0.19 -14.12
C HIS A 68 3.80 0.72 -12.95
N PHE A 69 4.06 0.15 -11.77
CA PHE A 69 4.46 0.92 -10.59
C PHE A 69 5.75 1.73 -10.82
N ARG A 70 6.78 1.14 -11.44
CA ARG A 70 8.04 1.82 -11.80
C ARG A 70 7.76 3.00 -12.73
N ALA A 71 6.90 2.81 -13.73
CA ALA A 71 6.55 3.88 -14.68
C ALA A 71 5.80 5.05 -14.02
N LEU A 72 4.97 4.78 -13.00
CA LEU A 72 4.20 5.80 -12.29
C LEU A 72 5.03 6.60 -11.28
N TYR A 73 5.95 5.93 -10.58
CA TYR A 73 6.63 6.50 -9.42
C TYR A 73 8.14 6.68 -9.59
N ASP A 74 8.70 6.32 -10.75
CA ASP A 74 10.12 6.45 -11.07
C ASP A 74 11.02 5.82 -9.98
N VAL A 75 10.72 4.57 -9.64
CA VAL A 75 11.43 3.82 -8.58
C VAL A 75 11.95 2.49 -9.10
N GLU A 76 13.20 2.19 -8.80
CA GLU A 76 13.80 0.89 -9.08
C GLU A 76 13.44 -0.11 -7.98
N VAL A 77 12.86 -1.22 -8.39
CA VAL A 77 12.47 -2.33 -7.52
C VAL A 77 12.78 -3.62 -8.23
N ASP A 78 13.54 -4.50 -7.61
CA ASP A 78 13.82 -5.84 -8.12
C ASP A 78 13.02 -6.87 -7.34
N ILE A 79 12.73 -8.01 -7.96
CA ILE A 79 12.16 -9.16 -7.26
C ILE A 79 12.98 -10.41 -7.51
N ALA A 80 13.08 -11.24 -6.48
CA ALA A 80 13.68 -12.55 -6.58
C ALA A 80 12.82 -13.56 -5.81
N PRO A 81 12.73 -14.82 -6.27
CA PRO A 81 12.12 -15.90 -5.49
C PRO A 81 12.80 -16.03 -4.12
N LEU A 82 12.02 -16.13 -3.05
CA LEU A 82 12.54 -16.37 -1.72
C LEU A 82 12.94 -17.84 -1.57
N GLN A 83 14.21 -18.10 -1.30
CA GLN A 83 14.71 -19.47 -1.13
C GLN A 83 13.96 -20.19 0.01
N GLY A 84 13.56 -21.44 -0.25
CA GLY A 84 12.83 -22.26 0.73
C GLY A 84 11.33 -21.96 0.85
N SER A 85 10.80 -21.01 0.08
CA SER A 85 9.38 -20.62 0.12
C SER A 85 8.78 -20.58 -1.28
N ALA A 86 8.03 -21.62 -1.65
CA ALA A 86 7.42 -21.72 -2.98
C ALA A 86 6.36 -20.62 -3.19
N GLY A 87 6.45 -19.90 -4.31
CA GLY A 87 5.49 -18.86 -4.67
C GLY A 87 5.58 -17.58 -3.82
N VAL A 88 6.67 -17.41 -3.07
CA VAL A 88 6.98 -16.18 -2.34
C VAL A 88 8.15 -15.49 -3.04
N PHE A 89 8.01 -14.20 -3.26
CA PHE A 89 9.04 -13.33 -3.83
C PHE A 89 9.44 -12.31 -2.79
N ARG A 90 10.73 -11.97 -2.77
CA ARG A 90 11.26 -10.85 -2.01
C ARG A 90 11.57 -9.72 -2.98
N ALA A 91 11.11 -8.52 -2.65
CA ALA A 91 11.53 -7.32 -3.37
C ALA A 91 12.77 -6.71 -2.72
N SER A 92 13.60 -6.08 -3.54
CA SER A 92 14.76 -5.29 -3.13
C SER A 92 14.78 -3.93 -3.83
N PHE A 93 15.38 -2.95 -3.18
CA PHE A 93 15.39 -1.55 -3.60
C PHE A 93 16.84 -1.04 -3.65
N PRO A 94 17.57 -1.26 -4.76
CA PRO A 94 19.00 -0.96 -4.85
C PRO A 94 19.36 0.48 -4.46
N ASP A 95 18.54 1.43 -4.87
CA ASP A 95 18.70 2.86 -4.59
C ASP A 95 17.94 3.33 -3.33
N GLY A 96 17.33 2.38 -2.61
CA GLY A 96 16.40 2.63 -1.52
C GLY A 96 15.00 2.99 -2.00
N ILE A 97 14.08 3.14 -1.06
CA ILE A 97 12.69 3.52 -1.32
C ILE A 97 12.18 4.37 -0.17
N SER A 98 11.48 5.47 -0.47
CA SER A 98 10.90 6.29 0.59
C SER A 98 9.75 5.54 1.28
N PRO A 99 9.51 5.76 2.58
CA PRO A 99 8.40 5.11 3.30
C PRO A 99 7.04 5.35 2.63
N LYS A 100 6.86 6.53 2.03
CA LYS A 100 5.68 6.90 1.25
C LYS A 100 5.51 6.01 0.02
N ILE A 101 6.53 5.89 -0.82
CA ILE A 101 6.45 5.04 -2.02
C ILE A 101 6.34 3.56 -1.63
N LEU A 102 6.97 3.13 -0.53
CA LEU A 102 6.81 1.77 -0.02
C LEU A 102 5.36 1.46 0.39
N ALA A 103 4.67 2.40 1.05
CA ALA A 103 3.25 2.24 1.39
C ALA A 103 2.35 2.15 0.15
N LEU A 104 2.59 3.01 -0.83
CA LEU A 104 1.89 2.95 -2.10
C LEU A 104 2.16 1.62 -2.80
N LEU A 105 3.38 1.11 -2.78
CA LEU A 105 3.73 -0.19 -3.37
C LEU A 105 2.99 -1.35 -2.68
N VAL A 106 2.93 -1.37 -1.35
CA VAL A 106 2.21 -2.41 -0.60
C VAL A 106 0.73 -2.43 -0.99
N ASN A 107 0.10 -1.26 -1.11
CA ASN A 107 -1.29 -1.15 -1.53
C ASN A 107 -1.47 -1.48 -3.02
N PHE A 108 -0.61 -0.99 -3.91
CA PHE A 108 -0.66 -1.26 -5.35
C PHE A 108 -0.46 -2.74 -5.67
N LEU A 109 0.32 -3.47 -4.87
CA LEU A 109 0.44 -4.91 -4.98
C LEU A 109 -0.83 -5.64 -4.56
N ALA A 110 -1.57 -5.14 -3.57
CA ALA A 110 -2.86 -5.71 -3.17
C ALA A 110 -3.97 -5.34 -4.17
N TYR A 111 -3.90 -4.15 -4.76
CA TYR A 111 -4.87 -3.56 -5.67
C TYR A 111 -4.18 -3.04 -6.93
N PRO A 112 -3.68 -3.95 -7.79
CA PRO A 112 -3.03 -3.53 -9.02
C PRO A 112 -4.06 -2.88 -9.94
N ASP A 113 -3.59 -1.89 -10.71
CA ASP A 113 -4.39 -1.20 -11.71
C ASP A 113 -5.01 -2.21 -12.71
N GLU A 114 -6.22 -1.94 -13.18
CA GLU A 114 -6.91 -2.75 -14.20
C GLU A 114 -6.05 -2.90 -15.47
N GLU A 115 -5.23 -1.89 -15.79
CA GLU A 115 -4.30 -1.93 -16.93
C GLU A 115 -3.21 -3.01 -16.79
N CYS A 116 -2.94 -3.53 -15.58
CA CYS A 116 -1.95 -4.58 -15.38
C CYS A 116 -2.39 -5.94 -15.96
N GLU A 117 -3.68 -6.11 -16.31
CA GLU A 117 -4.27 -7.34 -16.85
C GLU A 117 -3.93 -8.60 -16.04
N VAL A 118 -3.98 -8.49 -14.72
CA VAL A 118 -3.68 -9.61 -13.81
C VAL A 118 -4.89 -10.50 -13.60
N LYS A 119 -4.66 -11.82 -13.57
CA LYS A 119 -5.76 -12.81 -13.55
C LYS A 119 -6.31 -13.04 -12.15
N SER A 120 -5.51 -12.79 -11.13
CA SER A 120 -5.91 -12.95 -9.74
C SER A 120 -5.54 -11.72 -8.92
N HIS A 121 -6.50 -11.25 -8.12
CA HIS A 121 -6.27 -10.27 -7.05
C HIS A 121 -5.84 -10.97 -5.75
N ASP A 122 -5.19 -12.13 -5.85
CA ASP A 122 -4.72 -12.90 -4.70
C ASP A 122 -3.31 -12.50 -4.25
N ALA A 123 -2.71 -11.52 -4.94
CA ALA A 123 -1.46 -10.89 -4.56
C ALA A 123 -1.53 -10.38 -3.12
N ARG A 124 -0.51 -10.70 -2.33
CA ARG A 124 -0.38 -10.31 -0.92
C ARG A 124 0.98 -9.70 -0.72
N ALA A 125 1.02 -8.49 -0.19
CA ALA A 125 2.25 -7.80 0.14
C ALA A 125 2.36 -7.57 1.65
N LEU A 126 3.53 -7.86 2.19
CA LEU A 126 3.92 -7.53 3.56
C LEU A 126 5.28 -6.87 3.51
N ALA A 127 5.36 -5.59 3.86
CA ALA A 127 6.64 -4.93 4.06
C ALA A 127 6.96 -4.89 5.56
N ARG A 128 8.09 -5.48 5.94
CA ARG A 128 8.65 -5.32 7.28
C ARG A 128 9.77 -4.28 7.23
N LEU A 129 9.75 -3.33 8.15
CA LEU A 129 10.74 -2.26 8.19
C LEU A 129 11.16 -1.88 9.61
N SER A 130 12.41 -1.46 9.76
CA SER A 130 12.90 -0.85 11.00
C SER A 130 12.56 0.65 11.02
N LEU A 131 11.79 1.06 12.02
CA LEU A 131 11.30 2.43 12.16
C LEU A 131 12.44 3.43 12.37
N CYS A 132 12.32 4.59 11.74
CA CYS A 132 13.22 5.73 11.86
C CYS A 132 12.43 7.04 11.69
N PRO A 133 13.05 8.21 11.93
CA PRO A 133 12.35 9.50 11.81
C PRO A 133 11.69 9.73 10.45
N GLU A 134 12.28 9.21 9.37
CA GLU A 134 11.74 9.30 8.01
C GLU A 134 10.40 8.56 7.85
N CYS A 135 10.13 7.55 8.70
CA CYS A 135 8.84 6.89 8.78
C CYS A 135 7.77 7.73 9.48
N GLY A 136 8.03 9.00 9.82
CA GLY A 136 7.02 9.89 10.40
C GLY A 136 6.52 9.43 11.77
N ILE A 137 7.36 8.73 12.53
CA ILE A 137 6.97 8.13 13.81
C ILE A 137 6.40 9.19 14.76
N PRO A 138 5.31 8.87 15.50
CA PRO A 138 4.68 9.82 16.41
C PRO A 138 5.44 9.98 17.73
N ASP A 139 6.31 9.02 18.07
CA ASP A 139 7.10 8.98 19.30
C ASP A 139 8.52 8.48 18.97
N ALA A 140 9.53 9.24 19.40
CA ALA A 140 10.94 8.89 19.24
C ALA A 140 11.30 7.55 19.93
N GLY A 141 10.55 7.14 20.96
CA GLY A 141 10.70 5.83 21.60
C GLY A 141 10.37 4.65 20.68
N MET A 142 9.82 4.89 19.48
CA MET A 142 9.57 3.84 18.48
C MET A 142 10.74 3.62 17.51
N GLU A 143 11.75 4.49 17.51
CA GLU A 143 12.89 4.38 16.62
C GLU A 143 13.63 3.04 16.82
N GLY A 144 14.01 2.40 15.72
CA GLY A 144 14.68 1.11 15.68
C GLY A 144 13.75 -0.11 15.83
N ARG A 145 12.50 0.07 16.29
CA ARG A 145 11.54 -1.03 16.39
C ARG A 145 11.16 -1.55 15.01
N MET A 146 10.87 -2.83 14.93
CA MET A 146 10.34 -3.44 13.70
C MET A 146 8.83 -3.17 13.60
N ALA A 147 8.38 -2.91 12.38
CA ALA A 147 6.98 -2.76 12.06
C ALA A 147 6.63 -3.52 10.78
N SER A 148 5.37 -3.91 10.67
CA SER A 148 4.77 -4.57 9.52
C SER A 148 3.76 -3.64 8.86
N LEU A 149 3.96 -3.37 7.57
CA LEU A 149 3.08 -2.59 6.71
C LEU A 149 2.31 -3.52 5.78
N TYR A 150 0.99 -3.40 5.75
CA TYR A 150 0.11 -4.33 5.05
C TYR A 150 -1.24 -3.69 4.73
N VAL A 151 -2.02 -4.37 3.89
CA VAL A 151 -3.45 -4.09 3.66
C VAL A 151 -4.27 -5.13 4.43
N PRO A 152 -5.29 -4.75 5.22
CA PRO A 152 -6.06 -5.68 6.04
C PRO A 152 -7.02 -6.52 5.20
N ASP A 153 -7.41 -7.70 5.71
CA ASP A 153 -8.45 -8.52 5.07
C ASP A 153 -9.78 -7.75 5.03
N GLY A 154 -10.40 -7.69 3.85
CA GLY A 154 -11.70 -7.05 3.66
C GLY A 154 -11.67 -5.53 3.67
N ASP A 155 -10.50 -4.91 3.45
CA ASP A 155 -10.43 -3.48 3.16
C ASP A 155 -11.31 -3.12 1.95
N THR A 156 -12.05 -2.04 2.10
CA THR A 156 -12.95 -1.48 1.09
C THR A 156 -12.64 -0.02 0.78
N GLU A 157 -11.67 0.57 1.48
CA GLU A 157 -11.27 1.98 1.31
C GLU A 157 -10.23 2.08 0.18
N TYR A 158 -9.34 1.09 0.05
CA TYR A 158 -8.32 0.98 -1.00
C TYR A 158 -7.29 2.12 -1.04
N ASP A 159 -7.42 3.13 -0.18
CA ASP A 159 -6.65 4.38 -0.18
C ASP A 159 -5.77 4.53 1.07
N LEU A 160 -5.52 3.42 1.77
CA LEU A 160 -4.73 3.38 2.98
C LEU A 160 -3.94 2.09 3.11
N VAL A 161 -3.01 2.10 4.05
CA VAL A 161 -2.32 0.91 4.55
C VAL A 161 -2.34 0.90 6.07
N TYR A 162 -2.10 -0.27 6.65
CA TYR A 162 -1.97 -0.46 8.08
C TYR A 162 -0.53 -0.76 8.44
N LEU A 163 -0.09 -0.20 9.56
CA LEU A 163 1.22 -0.42 10.14
C LEU A 163 1.03 -0.99 11.55
N ARG A 164 1.67 -2.12 11.84
CA ARG A 164 1.68 -2.75 13.17
C ARG A 164 3.10 -2.79 13.71
N VAL A 165 3.32 -2.19 14.86
CA VAL A 165 4.64 -2.16 15.52
C VAL A 165 4.80 -3.40 16.40
N ASP A 166 5.96 -4.07 16.33
CA ASP A 166 6.25 -5.27 17.13
C ASP A 166 6.20 -4.93 18.62
N GLY A 167 5.34 -5.62 19.38
CA GLY A 167 5.09 -5.33 20.80
C GLY A 167 4.41 -3.96 21.05
N GLY A 168 3.82 -3.36 20.03
CA GLY A 168 3.18 -2.05 20.07
C GLY A 168 1.76 -2.06 19.53
N GLY A 169 1.24 -0.86 19.27
CA GLY A 169 -0.08 -0.67 18.66
C GLY A 169 -0.08 -0.86 17.15
N ALA A 170 -1.29 -0.82 16.60
CA ALA A 170 -1.53 -0.73 15.16
C ALA A 170 -2.03 0.66 14.79
N PHE A 171 -1.68 1.08 13.58
CA PHE A 171 -1.96 2.37 13.01
C PHE A 171 -2.49 2.18 11.59
N ARG A 172 -3.36 3.06 11.15
CA ARG A 172 -3.68 3.23 9.74
C ARG A 172 -2.97 4.47 9.21
N ILE A 173 -2.66 4.44 7.93
CA ILE A 173 -1.94 5.50 7.21
C ILE A 173 -2.72 5.79 5.92
N PRO A 174 -3.65 6.76 5.96
CA PRO A 174 -4.36 7.23 4.78
C PRO A 174 -3.40 7.87 3.78
N PHE A 175 -3.64 7.67 2.48
CA PHE A 175 -2.81 8.30 1.45
C PHE A 175 -3.10 9.80 1.28
N THR A 176 -4.20 10.28 1.83
CA THR A 176 -4.59 11.69 1.82
C THR A 176 -3.61 12.58 2.60
N ASP A 177 -3.04 12.09 3.70
CA ASP A 177 -2.10 12.85 4.53
C ASP A 177 -0.80 12.10 4.88
N MET A 178 -0.72 10.79 4.63
CA MET A 178 0.43 9.93 4.91
C MET A 178 0.86 9.97 6.39
N ARG A 179 -0.08 10.16 7.32
CA ARG A 179 0.18 10.26 8.76
C ARG A 179 -0.33 9.04 9.53
N TRP A 180 0.16 8.90 10.75
CA TRP A 180 -0.19 7.78 11.61
C TRP A 180 -1.47 8.09 12.37
N HIS A 181 -2.50 7.26 12.20
CA HIS A 181 -3.71 7.32 13.00
C HIS A 181 -3.85 6.02 13.79
N PRO A 182 -4.06 6.07 15.11
CA PRO A 182 -4.28 4.86 15.91
C PRO A 182 -5.43 4.01 15.34
N ALA A 183 -5.19 2.71 15.21
CA ALA A 183 -6.15 1.75 14.67
C ALA A 183 -6.18 0.47 15.52
N PRO A 184 -6.73 0.52 16.75
CA PRO A 184 -6.71 -0.62 17.68
C PRO A 184 -7.50 -1.84 17.18
N ALA A 185 -8.43 -1.65 16.24
CA ALA A 185 -9.23 -2.70 15.63
C ALA A 185 -8.64 -3.23 14.30
N ALA A 186 -7.40 -2.85 13.96
CA ALA A 186 -6.74 -3.29 12.73
C ALA A 186 -6.69 -4.82 12.65
N ARG A 187 -7.31 -5.37 11.61
CA ARG A 187 -7.34 -6.82 11.40
C ARG A 187 -6.07 -7.24 10.69
N TRP A 188 -5.30 -8.08 11.36
CA TRP A 188 -4.18 -8.75 10.73
C TRP A 188 -4.71 -9.66 9.62
N PRO A 189 -4.14 -9.64 8.40
CA PRO A 189 -4.62 -10.49 7.34
C PRO A 189 -4.22 -11.93 7.65
N THR A 190 -5.21 -12.80 7.74
CA THR A 190 -5.02 -14.26 7.96
C THR A 190 -4.07 -14.85 6.92
N ARG A 191 -4.09 -14.23 5.74
CA ARG A 191 -3.30 -14.60 4.56
C ARG A 191 -1.82 -14.23 4.64
N LEU A 192 -1.41 -13.41 5.62
CA LEU A 192 -0.02 -12.97 5.84
C LEU A 192 0.72 -13.74 6.94
N ASP A 193 0.05 -14.62 7.70
CA ASP A 193 0.68 -15.37 8.81
C ASP A 193 1.91 -16.17 8.35
N GLY A 194 1.85 -16.76 7.15
CA GLY A 194 2.97 -17.46 6.55
C GLY A 194 4.12 -16.54 6.10
N LEU A 195 3.81 -15.30 5.68
CA LEU A 195 4.84 -14.33 5.25
C LEU A 195 5.56 -13.71 6.44
N ALA A 196 4.86 -13.43 7.53
CA ALA A 196 5.47 -12.87 8.74
C ALA A 196 6.53 -13.80 9.34
N ALA A 197 6.31 -15.13 9.27
CA ALA A 197 7.28 -16.12 9.72
C ALA A 197 8.55 -16.21 8.84
N LEU A 198 8.48 -15.69 7.61
CA LEU A 198 9.58 -15.71 6.64
C LEU A 198 10.38 -14.41 6.61
N SER A 199 9.87 -13.37 7.28
CA SER A 199 10.57 -12.10 7.38
C SER A 199 11.61 -12.18 8.52
N PRO A 200 12.90 -11.87 8.24
CA PRO A 200 13.96 -11.93 9.24
C PRO A 200 13.76 -10.94 10.39
#